data_AF-A0A3N5RWC1-F1
#
_entry.id   AF-A0A3N5RWC1-F1
#
_cell.length_a   1.000
_cell.length_b   1.000
_cell.length_c   1.000
_cell.angle_alpha   90.00
_cell.angle_beta   90.00
_cell.angle_gamma   90.00
#
_symmetry.space_group_name_H-M   'P 1'
#
loop_
_entity.id
_entity.type
_entity.pdbx_description
1 polymer ?
#
loop_
_entity_poly.entity_id
_entity_poly.type
_entity_poly.pdbx_seq_one_letter_code
_entity_poly.pdbx_strand_id
1 'polypeptide(L)'
;SYSKLLDEPPPEALRRAVLAGNAAIHERGEMNRDFTRMGTTCTTLALTSEGAVMAHVGDSRAYRVRGNVIEQLTFDHSLQWELLRQGRIPAEEIFRNEPRNVITRSLGPGAQVEVDVEGPYKIEPFDTYVLCSDGLSGLVSDPEMGAIVRTLPPGDACRMLVNLANLRGGPDNITVLVVRVGEIPDGVGGQSSWDQPVFESRDGSTQFGWPWLLAWFVVGLMFVAGLGLVFTERPVAGNILMALANLGCGGLILFWLRQRRLTTARELYPELTPGTPYRTATAELTPGFVNELASLATALQRTALDDGWSIDWPQFESAYSAGKTHLASKQFVDAFRSYAKALQVLMEGVHQVRRQRDHVLKWGARAAPDE
;
A
#
# COMPACT_ATOMS: atom_id res chain seq x y z
N SER A 1 -23.09 5.61 -19.15
CA SER A 1 -24.04 5.97 -18.08
C SER A 1 -24.56 4.67 -17.47
N TYR A 2 -24.04 4.28 -16.31
CA TYR A 2 -24.53 3.10 -15.57
C TYR A 2 -25.57 3.60 -14.56
N SER A 3 -26.84 3.54 -14.95
CA SER A 3 -27.98 4.15 -14.26
C SER A 3 -28.82 3.14 -13.47
N LYS A 4 -28.23 2.00 -13.06
CA LYS A 4 -28.99 0.89 -12.44
C LYS A 4 -29.41 1.10 -10.98
N LEU A 5 -28.78 2.01 -10.23
CA LEU A 5 -28.96 2.17 -8.77
C LEU A 5 -28.89 3.66 -8.36
N LEU A 6 -29.71 4.52 -8.99
CA LEU A 6 -29.70 5.97 -8.72
C LEU A 6 -30.38 6.35 -7.40
N ASP A 7 -31.29 5.51 -6.90
CA ASP A 7 -32.08 5.78 -5.70
C ASP A 7 -31.37 5.37 -4.41
N GLU A 8 -30.13 4.87 -4.51
CA GLU A 8 -29.37 4.35 -3.38
C GLU A 8 -28.15 5.21 -3.05
N PRO A 9 -27.77 5.30 -1.77
CA PRO A 9 -26.51 5.91 -1.40
C PRO A 9 -25.34 5.24 -2.13
N PRO A 10 -24.34 6.00 -2.60
CA PRO A 10 -23.21 5.44 -3.36
C PRO A 10 -22.51 4.22 -2.72
N PRO A 11 -22.30 4.16 -1.39
CA PRO A 11 -21.75 2.96 -0.73
C PRO A 11 -22.57 1.69 -0.98
N GLU A 12 -23.89 1.75 -0.84
CA GLU A 12 -24.77 0.59 -1.02
C GLU A 12 -24.90 0.22 -2.50
N ALA A 13 -24.96 1.22 -3.38
CA ALA A 13 -24.97 1.01 -4.83
C ALA A 13 -23.71 0.27 -5.31
N LEU A 14 -22.53 0.68 -4.83
CA LEU A 14 -21.25 0.02 -5.14
C LEU A 14 -21.22 -1.40 -4.58
N ARG A 15 -21.61 -1.58 -3.31
CA ARG A 15 -21.67 -2.91 -2.67
C ARG A 15 -22.52 -3.87 -3.49
N ARG A 16 -23.71 -3.45 -3.91
CA ARG A 16 -24.61 -4.27 -4.70
C ARG A 16 -24.07 -4.56 -6.10
N ALA A 17 -23.41 -3.59 -6.74
CA ALA A 17 -22.77 -3.81 -8.03
C ALA A 17 -21.69 -4.89 -7.94
N VAL A 18 -20.87 -4.88 -6.88
CA VAL A 18 -19.84 -5.91 -6.64
C VAL A 18 -20.48 -7.28 -6.35
N LEU A 19 -21.55 -7.33 -5.54
CA LEU A 19 -22.28 -8.57 -5.27
C LEU A 19 -22.93 -9.16 -6.53
N ALA A 20 -23.49 -8.31 -7.40
CA ALA A 20 -24.02 -8.74 -8.69
C ALA A 20 -22.90 -9.27 -9.60
N GLY A 21 -21.71 -8.64 -9.58
CA GLY A 21 -20.52 -9.15 -10.24
C GLY A 21 -20.12 -10.54 -9.73
N ASN A 22 -20.09 -10.73 -8.40
CA ASN A 22 -19.83 -12.04 -7.80
C ASN A 22 -20.81 -13.10 -8.29
N ALA A 23 -22.11 -12.81 -8.23
CA ALA A 23 -23.15 -13.74 -8.65
C ALA A 23 -22.99 -14.17 -10.12
N ALA A 24 -22.67 -13.23 -11.02
CA ALA A 24 -22.45 -13.53 -12.43
C ALA A 24 -21.21 -14.38 -12.68
N ILE A 25 -20.11 -14.12 -11.96
CA ILE A 25 -18.87 -14.91 -12.05
C ILE A 25 -19.11 -16.32 -11.49
N HIS A 26 -19.79 -16.42 -10.35
CA HIS A 26 -20.12 -17.69 -9.70
C HIS A 26 -21.01 -18.56 -10.59
N GLU A 27 -22.10 -17.99 -11.12
CA GLU A 27 -23.02 -18.69 -12.04
C GLU A 27 -22.25 -19.23 -13.26
N ARG A 28 -21.34 -18.44 -13.83
CA ARG A 28 -20.51 -18.87 -14.95
C ARG A 28 -19.53 -19.99 -14.58
N GLY A 29 -18.97 -19.93 -13.38
CA GLY A 29 -18.09 -20.97 -12.83
C GLY A 29 -18.80 -22.32 -12.65
N GLU A 30 -20.05 -22.30 -12.22
CA GLU A 30 -20.88 -23.52 -12.05
C GLU A 30 -21.31 -24.13 -13.39
N MET A 31 -21.50 -23.31 -14.44
CA MET A 31 -21.93 -23.79 -15.76
C MET A 31 -20.83 -24.47 -16.58
N ASN A 32 -19.55 -24.19 -16.32
CA ASN A 32 -18.43 -24.74 -17.09
C ASN A 32 -17.34 -25.30 -16.18
N ARG A 33 -17.04 -26.60 -16.33
CA ARG A 33 -15.99 -27.28 -15.55
C ARG A 33 -14.61 -26.65 -15.75
N ASP A 34 -14.34 -26.04 -16.90
CA ASP A 34 -13.06 -25.35 -17.16
C ASP A 34 -12.93 -24.04 -16.34
N PHE A 35 -14.04 -23.53 -15.81
CA PHE A 35 -14.09 -22.33 -14.96
C PHE A 35 -14.32 -22.67 -13.48
N THR A 36 -14.21 -23.94 -13.10
CA THR A 36 -14.34 -24.37 -11.70
C THR A 36 -13.31 -23.61 -10.85
N ARG A 37 -13.76 -22.94 -9.78
CA ARG A 37 -12.95 -22.09 -8.89
C ARG A 37 -12.34 -20.85 -9.56
N MET A 38 -12.83 -20.42 -10.72
CA MET A 38 -12.47 -19.12 -11.28
C MET A 38 -12.80 -18.02 -10.27
N GLY A 39 -11.87 -17.09 -10.09
CA GLY A 39 -12.09 -15.94 -9.23
C GLY A 39 -11.26 -14.73 -9.64
N THR A 40 -11.64 -13.58 -9.13
CA THR A 40 -10.94 -12.31 -9.40
C THR A 40 -11.06 -11.38 -8.20
N THR A 41 -10.12 -10.45 -8.06
CA THR A 41 -10.22 -9.35 -7.11
C THR A 41 -11.07 -8.22 -7.70
N CYS A 42 -11.56 -7.34 -6.85
CA CYS A 42 -12.25 -6.12 -7.26
C CYS A 42 -11.95 -5.00 -6.28
N THR A 43 -11.38 -3.92 -6.81
CA THR A 43 -11.18 -2.67 -6.05
C THR A 43 -11.74 -1.54 -6.90
N THR A 44 -12.65 -0.77 -6.33
CA THR A 44 -13.37 0.31 -7.03
C THR A 44 -13.12 1.64 -6.36
N LEU A 45 -13.28 2.73 -7.12
CA LEU A 45 -13.27 4.11 -6.61
C LEU A 45 -14.41 4.86 -7.27
N ALA A 46 -15.32 5.40 -6.46
CA ALA A 46 -16.32 6.36 -6.88
C ALA A 46 -16.04 7.71 -6.23
N LEU A 47 -15.84 8.74 -7.06
CA LEU A 47 -15.75 10.12 -6.61
C LEU A 47 -17.15 10.74 -6.70
N THR A 48 -17.71 11.12 -5.55
CA THR A 48 -19.08 11.65 -5.43
C THR A 48 -19.06 13.02 -4.74
N SER A 49 -20.20 13.71 -4.73
CA SER A 49 -20.35 14.95 -3.96
C SER A 49 -20.20 14.76 -2.45
N GLU A 50 -20.41 13.54 -1.94
CA GLU A 50 -20.27 13.17 -0.52
C GLU A 50 -18.84 12.78 -0.15
N GLY A 51 -18.00 12.47 -1.15
CA GLY A 51 -16.62 12.02 -0.96
C GLY A 51 -16.23 10.87 -1.88
N ALA A 52 -15.02 10.36 -1.65
CA ALA A 52 -14.48 9.17 -2.30
C ALA A 52 -14.95 7.91 -1.56
N VAL A 53 -15.59 7.00 -2.29
CA VAL A 53 -16.09 5.72 -1.75
C VAL A 53 -15.44 4.58 -2.52
N MET A 54 -15.04 3.54 -1.81
CA MET A 54 -14.45 2.35 -2.40
C MET A 54 -15.22 1.11 -1.97
N ALA A 55 -15.45 0.19 -2.90
CA ALA A 55 -15.84 -1.18 -2.59
C ALA A 55 -14.70 -2.12 -2.98
N HIS A 56 -14.37 -3.07 -2.09
CA HIS A 56 -13.16 -3.86 -2.17
C HIS A 56 -13.39 -5.34 -1.81
N VAL A 57 -12.84 -6.24 -2.63
CA VAL A 57 -12.69 -7.68 -2.38
C VAL A 57 -11.37 -8.15 -2.98
N GLY A 58 -10.43 -8.61 -2.15
CA GLY A 58 -9.19 -9.24 -2.59
C GLY A 58 -7.97 -8.57 -1.97
N ASP A 59 -6.83 -8.61 -2.65
CA ASP A 59 -5.56 -8.02 -2.19
C ASP A 59 -5.02 -6.95 -3.16
N SER A 60 -5.81 -6.57 -4.17
CA SER A 60 -5.58 -5.34 -4.93
C SER A 60 -5.87 -4.12 -4.06
N ARG A 61 -5.13 -3.04 -4.23
CA ARG A 61 -5.12 -1.93 -3.26
C ARG A 61 -5.62 -0.63 -3.85
N ALA A 62 -6.25 0.19 -3.02
CA ALA A 62 -6.46 1.61 -3.28
C ALA A 62 -5.69 2.46 -2.27
N TYR A 63 -5.07 3.53 -2.76
CA TYR A 63 -4.31 4.49 -1.97
C TYR A 63 -4.81 5.91 -2.25
N ARG A 64 -4.67 6.80 -1.25
CA ARG A 64 -4.73 8.26 -1.43
C ARG A 64 -3.35 8.83 -1.19
N VAL A 65 -2.97 9.80 -2.02
CA VAL A 65 -1.80 10.64 -1.84
C VAL A 65 -2.25 12.07 -1.66
N ARG A 66 -2.02 12.61 -0.47
CA ARG A 66 -2.37 13.99 -0.08
C ARG A 66 -1.16 14.67 0.54
N GLY A 67 -0.82 15.85 0.03
CA GLY A 67 0.41 16.53 0.45
C GLY A 67 1.63 15.67 0.16
N ASN A 68 2.35 15.22 1.20
CA ASN A 68 3.49 14.32 1.13
C ASN A 68 3.22 12.94 1.80
N VAL A 69 1.96 12.58 2.01
CA VAL A 69 1.59 11.32 2.65
C VAL A 69 0.87 10.42 1.65
N ILE A 70 1.24 9.15 1.60
CA ILE A 70 0.47 8.08 0.96
C ILE A 70 -0.20 7.22 2.03
N GLU A 71 -1.48 6.95 1.85
CA GLU A 71 -2.32 6.20 2.78
C GLU A 71 -3.02 5.09 2.01
N GLN A 72 -2.91 3.86 2.50
CA GLN A 72 -3.71 2.74 2.01
C GLN A 72 -5.14 2.85 2.54
N LEU A 73 -6.12 2.81 1.64
CA LEU A 73 -7.54 3.00 1.98
C LEU A 73 -8.33 1.69 2.00
N THR A 74 -7.77 0.60 1.48
CA THR A 74 -8.42 -0.72 1.43
C THR A 74 -7.64 -1.73 2.24
N PHE A 75 -8.32 -2.64 2.93
CA PHE A 75 -7.68 -3.70 3.69
C PHE A 75 -7.50 -4.97 2.84
N ASP A 76 -6.27 -5.48 2.74
CA ASP A 76 -5.97 -6.69 1.97
C ASP A 76 -6.68 -7.93 2.57
N HIS A 77 -7.50 -8.61 1.76
CA HIS A 77 -8.09 -9.90 2.09
C HIS A 77 -7.12 -11.05 1.81
N SER A 78 -5.98 -11.05 2.49
CA SER A 78 -5.00 -12.14 2.46
C SER A 78 -4.79 -12.74 3.85
N LEU A 79 -4.28 -13.96 3.91
CA LEU A 79 -4.16 -14.73 5.15
C LEU A 79 -3.38 -13.99 6.23
N GLN A 80 -2.22 -13.41 5.87
CA GLN A 80 -1.40 -12.67 6.82
C GLN A 80 -2.15 -11.47 7.40
N TRP A 81 -2.84 -10.71 6.54
CA TRP A 81 -3.55 -9.50 6.96
C TRP A 81 -4.80 -9.81 7.77
N GLU A 82 -5.54 -10.86 7.42
CA GLU A 82 -6.68 -11.33 8.20
C GLU A 82 -6.27 -11.77 9.62
N LEU A 83 -5.14 -12.48 9.75
CA LEU A 83 -4.60 -12.88 11.05
C LEU A 83 -4.13 -11.66 11.87
N LEU A 84 -3.55 -10.66 11.21
CA LEU A 84 -3.17 -9.39 11.85
C LEU A 84 -4.40 -8.63 12.35
N ARG A 85 -5.45 -8.54 11.54
CA ARG A 85 -6.72 -7.90 11.89
C ARG A 85 -7.37 -8.53 13.12
N GLN A 86 -7.25 -9.85 13.28
CA GLN A 86 -7.75 -10.55 14.47
C GLN A 86 -6.97 -10.22 15.76
N GLY A 87 -5.71 -9.80 15.64
CA GLY A 87 -4.86 -9.41 16.78
C GLY A 87 -4.52 -10.54 17.77
N ARG A 88 -4.75 -11.80 17.38
CA ARG A 88 -4.56 -12.98 18.25
C ARG A 88 -3.14 -13.54 18.21
N ILE A 89 -2.46 -13.38 17.09
CA ILE A 89 -1.10 -13.89 16.83
C ILE A 89 -0.16 -12.68 16.67
N PRO A 90 1.05 -12.69 17.25
CA PRO A 90 2.04 -11.65 17.03
C PRO A 90 2.35 -11.50 15.53
N ALA A 91 2.50 -10.25 15.07
CA ALA A 91 2.74 -9.95 13.66
C ALA A 91 3.99 -10.66 13.11
N GLU A 92 5.04 -10.76 13.93
CA GLU A 92 6.31 -11.38 13.56
C GLU A 92 6.16 -12.87 13.29
N GLU A 93 5.25 -13.53 14.02
CA GLU A 93 4.97 -14.94 13.86
C GLU A 93 4.15 -15.18 12.59
N ILE A 94 3.16 -14.32 12.33
CA ILE A 94 2.36 -14.37 11.10
C ILE A 94 3.26 -14.22 9.86
N PHE A 95 4.06 -13.16 9.81
CA PHE A 95 4.89 -12.88 8.63
C PHE A 95 5.97 -13.93 8.36
N ARG A 96 6.41 -14.64 9.41
CA ARG A 96 7.41 -15.71 9.30
C ARG A 96 6.81 -17.03 8.83
N ASN A 97 5.64 -17.38 9.35
CA ASN A 97 5.10 -18.73 9.23
C ASN A 97 4.03 -18.85 8.16
N GLU A 98 3.34 -17.75 7.84
CA GLU A 98 2.22 -17.75 6.91
C GLU A 98 2.63 -17.26 5.52
N PRO A 99 2.09 -17.87 4.45
CA PRO A 99 2.37 -17.43 3.08
C PRO A 99 1.75 -16.07 2.75
N ARG A 100 2.49 -15.22 2.03
CA ARG A 100 2.06 -13.87 1.62
C ARG A 100 0.96 -13.87 0.55
N ASN A 101 0.99 -14.84 -0.36
CA ASN A 101 0.17 -14.84 -1.59
C ASN A 101 -1.13 -15.65 -1.48
N VAL A 102 -1.62 -15.89 -0.26
CA VAL A 102 -2.87 -16.62 -0.04
C VAL A 102 -4.01 -15.63 0.18
N ILE A 103 -4.81 -15.45 -0.87
CA ILE A 103 -6.04 -14.63 -0.84
C ILE A 103 -7.13 -15.38 -0.08
N THR A 104 -7.80 -14.70 0.86
CA THR A 104 -8.89 -15.24 1.68
C THR A 104 -10.28 -14.89 1.13
N ARG A 105 -10.40 -13.82 0.33
CA ARG A 105 -11.66 -13.41 -0.31
C ARG A 105 -11.44 -13.02 -1.77
N SER A 106 -12.25 -13.56 -2.67
CA SER A 106 -12.27 -13.18 -4.09
C SER A 106 -13.69 -13.34 -4.63
N LEU A 107 -14.00 -12.65 -5.73
CA LEU A 107 -15.28 -12.79 -6.41
C LEU A 107 -15.30 -14.08 -7.24
N GLY A 108 -16.38 -14.86 -7.17
CA GLY A 108 -16.62 -16.03 -8.03
C GLY A 108 -16.64 -17.38 -7.32
N PRO A 109 -15.62 -17.76 -6.52
CA PRO A 109 -15.53 -19.10 -5.94
C PRO A 109 -16.71 -19.48 -5.02
N GLY A 110 -17.33 -18.50 -4.36
CA GLY A 110 -18.50 -18.69 -3.51
C GLY A 110 -19.72 -17.89 -4.01
N ALA A 111 -20.91 -18.43 -3.79
CA ALA A 111 -22.17 -17.73 -4.09
C ALA A 111 -22.33 -16.42 -3.30
N GLN A 112 -21.75 -16.39 -2.10
CA GLN A 112 -21.72 -15.22 -1.22
C GLN A 112 -20.30 -14.73 -1.04
N VAL A 113 -20.14 -13.42 -0.97
CA VAL A 113 -18.87 -12.74 -0.70
C VAL A 113 -19.12 -11.54 0.19
N GLU A 114 -18.24 -11.32 1.16
CA GLU A 114 -18.22 -10.12 1.97
C GLU A 114 -17.47 -9.02 1.22
N VAL A 115 -18.11 -7.87 1.05
CA VAL A 115 -17.58 -6.70 0.35
C VAL A 115 -17.29 -5.63 1.39
N ASP A 116 -16.03 -5.22 1.49
CA ASP A 116 -15.62 -4.12 2.35
C ASP A 116 -15.94 -2.82 1.61
N VAL A 117 -16.64 -1.90 2.28
CA VAL A 117 -17.00 -0.59 1.73
C VAL A 117 -16.38 0.48 2.62
N GLU A 118 -15.49 1.25 2.04
CA GLU A 118 -14.63 2.21 2.72
C GLU A 118 -15.01 3.64 2.29
N GLY A 119 -15.04 4.57 3.25
CA GLY A 119 -15.48 5.96 3.04
C GLY A 119 -16.95 6.22 3.40
N PRO A 120 -17.55 7.37 3.00
CA PRO A 120 -16.99 8.37 2.09
C PRO A 120 -15.86 9.19 2.73
N TYR A 121 -14.71 9.23 2.07
CA TYR A 121 -13.59 10.08 2.45
C TYR A 121 -13.71 11.46 1.82
N LYS A 122 -13.43 12.50 2.60
CA LYS A 122 -13.37 13.86 2.08
C LYS A 122 -12.35 13.96 0.94
N ILE A 123 -12.79 14.51 -0.19
CA ILE A 123 -11.95 14.78 -1.36
C ILE A 123 -11.42 16.20 -1.25
N GLU A 124 -10.12 16.36 -1.43
CA GLU A 124 -9.46 17.67 -1.48
C GLU A 124 -8.84 17.92 -2.86
N PRO A 125 -8.70 19.20 -3.28
CA PRO A 125 -8.02 19.53 -4.52
C PRO A 125 -6.62 18.90 -4.54
N PHE A 126 -6.22 18.38 -5.70
CA PHE A 126 -4.92 17.73 -5.94
C PHE A 126 -4.69 16.39 -5.21
N ASP A 127 -5.68 15.85 -4.49
CA ASP A 127 -5.65 14.46 -4.06
C ASP A 127 -5.35 13.55 -5.25
N THR A 128 -4.44 12.61 -5.08
CA THR A 128 -4.14 11.61 -6.10
C THR A 128 -4.45 10.21 -5.58
N TYR A 129 -5.40 9.54 -6.21
CA TYR A 129 -5.76 8.16 -5.89
C TYR A 129 -4.99 7.19 -6.78
N VAL A 130 -4.51 6.10 -6.20
CA VAL A 130 -3.81 5.02 -6.92
C VAL A 130 -4.53 3.71 -6.65
N LEU A 131 -5.04 3.06 -7.69
CA LEU A 131 -5.56 1.70 -7.60
C LEU A 131 -4.58 0.77 -8.31
N CYS A 132 -4.21 -0.33 -7.69
CA CYS A 132 -3.26 -1.26 -8.29
C CYS A 132 -3.51 -2.73 -7.93
N SER A 133 -3.10 -3.63 -8.81
CA SER A 133 -2.95 -5.05 -8.47
C SER A 133 -1.74 -5.27 -7.54
N ASP A 134 -1.72 -6.43 -6.90
CA ASP A 134 -0.59 -6.92 -6.10
C ASP A 134 0.71 -7.03 -6.93
N GLY A 135 0.61 -7.30 -8.24
CA GLY A 135 1.74 -7.24 -9.17
C GLY A 135 2.50 -5.90 -9.16
N LEU A 136 1.84 -4.77 -8.83
CA LEU A 136 2.54 -3.51 -8.56
C LEU A 136 3.06 -3.48 -7.11
N SER A 137 2.16 -3.61 -6.15
CA SER A 137 2.46 -3.34 -4.74
C SER A 137 3.34 -4.40 -4.06
N GLY A 138 3.59 -5.52 -4.75
CA GLY A 138 4.59 -6.52 -4.40
C GLY A 138 6.02 -6.12 -4.77
N LEU A 139 6.19 -5.18 -5.72
CA LEU A 139 7.49 -4.79 -6.28
C LEU A 139 7.82 -3.31 -6.09
N VAL A 140 6.83 -2.43 -5.99
CA VAL A 140 7.01 -0.99 -5.76
C VAL A 140 6.44 -0.66 -4.39
N SER A 141 7.26 -0.04 -3.55
CA SER A 141 6.87 0.30 -2.17
C SER A 141 5.91 1.49 -2.13
N ASP A 142 5.11 1.58 -1.07
CA ASP A 142 4.16 2.67 -0.87
C ASP A 142 4.83 4.07 -0.97
N PRO A 143 5.98 4.36 -0.30
CA PRO A 143 6.70 5.63 -0.45
C PRO A 143 7.07 5.96 -1.90
N GLU A 144 7.56 4.97 -2.65
CA GLU A 144 7.96 5.15 -4.05
C GLU A 144 6.74 5.43 -4.92
N MET A 145 5.64 4.69 -4.74
CA MET A 145 4.38 4.93 -5.44
C MET A 145 3.92 6.36 -5.22
N GLY A 146 3.89 6.81 -3.96
CA GLY A 146 3.54 8.16 -3.58
C GLY A 146 4.45 9.21 -4.23
N ALA A 147 5.77 9.02 -4.16
CA ALA A 147 6.74 9.96 -4.73
C ALA A 147 6.61 10.08 -6.26
N ILE A 148 6.38 8.96 -6.96
CA ILE A 148 6.18 8.93 -8.41
C ILE A 148 4.91 9.70 -8.81
N VAL A 149 3.76 9.37 -8.20
CA VAL A 149 2.48 9.97 -8.60
C VAL A 149 2.34 11.44 -8.19
N ARG A 150 3.16 11.92 -7.25
CA ARG A 150 3.27 13.36 -6.95
C ARG A 150 4.11 14.12 -7.96
N THR A 151 5.11 13.46 -8.53
CA THR A 151 6.13 14.13 -9.36
C THR A 151 5.77 14.18 -10.84
N LEU A 152 5.09 13.14 -11.33
CA LEU A 152 4.73 12.98 -12.75
C LEU A 152 3.24 13.24 -13.01
N PRO A 153 2.85 13.65 -14.23
CA PRO A 153 1.46 13.59 -14.67
C PRO A 153 0.90 12.16 -14.58
N PRO A 154 -0.43 11.97 -14.39
CA PRO A 154 -1.03 10.64 -14.18
C PRO A 154 -0.64 9.59 -15.22
N GLY A 155 -0.63 9.95 -16.51
CA GLY A 155 -0.25 9.03 -17.59
C GLY A 155 1.21 8.57 -17.50
N ASP A 156 2.12 9.50 -17.22
CA ASP A 156 3.55 9.21 -17.08
C ASP A 156 3.83 8.44 -15.78
N ALA A 157 3.08 8.75 -14.71
CA ALA A 157 3.15 8.03 -13.45
C ALA A 157 2.74 6.56 -13.62
N CYS A 158 1.63 6.28 -14.30
CA CYS A 158 1.23 4.91 -14.64
C CYS A 158 2.34 4.16 -15.39
N ARG A 159 2.91 4.78 -16.44
CA ARG A 159 4.00 4.17 -17.22
C ARG A 159 5.23 3.91 -16.36
N MET A 160 5.63 4.88 -15.54
CA MET A 160 6.78 4.76 -14.67
C MET A 160 6.60 3.65 -13.63
N LEU A 161 5.42 3.55 -13.01
CA LEU A 161 5.09 2.50 -12.04
C LEU A 161 5.16 1.10 -12.66
N VAL A 162 4.53 0.92 -13.83
CA VAL A 162 4.56 -0.34 -14.56
C VAL A 162 5.98 -0.69 -15.01
N ASN A 163 6.75 0.29 -15.50
CA ASN A 163 8.13 0.08 -15.92
C ASN A 163 9.02 -0.32 -14.75
N LEU A 164 8.90 0.36 -13.60
CA LEU A 164 9.68 0.06 -12.41
C LEU A 164 9.39 -1.37 -11.90
N ALA A 165 8.12 -1.77 -11.84
CA ALA A 165 7.76 -3.14 -11.48
C ALA A 165 8.34 -4.17 -12.46
N ASN A 166 8.26 -3.92 -13.77
CA ASN A 166 8.88 -4.80 -14.77
C ASN A 166 10.41 -4.90 -14.61
N LEU A 167 11.08 -3.77 -14.33
CA LEU A 167 12.53 -3.74 -14.10
C LEU A 167 12.94 -4.48 -12.82
N ARG A 168 12.04 -4.60 -11.85
CA ARG A 168 12.22 -5.42 -10.64
C ARG A 168 11.79 -6.88 -10.81
N GLY A 169 11.51 -7.31 -12.05
CA GLY A 169 11.29 -8.70 -12.43
C GLY A 169 9.89 -9.01 -12.94
N GLY A 170 8.86 -8.25 -12.52
CA GLY A 170 7.48 -8.40 -12.98
C GLY A 170 6.94 -9.84 -12.99
N PRO A 171 6.92 -10.55 -11.84
CA PRO A 171 6.52 -11.96 -11.80
C PRO A 171 5.01 -12.18 -12.01
N ASP A 172 4.22 -11.11 -11.97
CA ASP A 172 2.76 -11.14 -12.11
C ASP A 172 2.24 -9.99 -12.99
N ASN A 173 0.94 -10.00 -13.30
CA ASN A 173 0.25 -8.98 -14.05
C ASN A 173 0.18 -7.66 -13.26
N ILE A 174 0.70 -6.59 -13.86
CA ILE A 174 0.74 -5.26 -13.26
C ILE A 174 -0.36 -4.40 -13.87
N THR A 175 -1.35 -4.02 -13.06
CA THR A 175 -2.41 -3.08 -13.44
C THR A 175 -2.40 -1.89 -12.50
N VAL A 176 -2.49 -0.67 -13.05
CA VAL A 176 -2.44 0.58 -12.28
C VAL A 176 -3.41 1.61 -12.85
N LEU A 177 -4.17 2.27 -11.98
CA LEU A 177 -4.95 3.45 -12.29
C LEU A 177 -4.48 4.60 -11.39
N VAL A 178 -4.23 5.77 -11.97
CA VAL A 178 -3.90 7.00 -11.24
C VAL A 178 -4.96 8.05 -11.56
N VAL A 179 -5.63 8.55 -10.53
CA VAL A 179 -6.69 9.56 -10.64
C VAL A 179 -6.26 10.78 -9.83
N ARG A 180 -5.97 11.90 -10.50
CA ARG A 180 -5.66 13.16 -9.82
C ARG A 180 -6.87 14.08 -9.84
N VAL A 181 -7.32 14.48 -8.65
CA VAL A 181 -8.39 15.45 -8.47
C VAL A 181 -7.89 16.82 -8.92
N GLY A 182 -8.67 17.50 -9.75
CA GLY A 182 -8.40 18.88 -10.16
C GLY A 182 -8.84 19.88 -9.09
N GLU A 183 -9.15 21.09 -9.53
CA GLU A 183 -9.89 22.05 -8.70
C GLU A 183 -11.31 21.53 -8.45
N ILE A 184 -11.82 21.72 -7.23
CA ILE A 184 -13.16 21.30 -6.84
C ILE A 184 -14.08 22.54 -6.91
N PRO A 185 -15.19 22.51 -7.67
CA PRO A 185 -16.13 23.62 -7.74
C PRO A 185 -16.73 23.98 -6.37
N ASP A 186 -16.95 25.27 -6.13
CA ASP A 186 -17.61 25.75 -4.91
C ASP A 186 -18.96 25.04 -4.67
N GLY A 187 -19.16 24.51 -3.46
CA GLY A 187 -20.38 23.80 -3.07
C GLY A 187 -20.37 22.29 -3.33
N VAL A 188 -19.32 21.73 -3.93
CA VAL A 188 -19.06 20.28 -4.02
C VAL A 188 -17.99 19.91 -2.99
N GLY A 189 -18.26 18.92 -2.14
CA GLY A 189 -17.40 18.59 -0.97
C GLY A 189 -18.13 18.86 0.34
N GLY A 190 -19.34 18.31 0.46
CA GLY A 190 -20.15 18.44 1.67
C GLY A 190 -19.37 18.00 2.91
N GLN A 191 -19.67 18.62 4.05
CA GLN A 191 -19.30 18.13 5.37
C GLN A 191 -19.75 16.68 5.48
N SER A 192 -18.85 15.73 5.22
CA SER A 192 -19.13 14.34 5.52
C SER A 192 -19.04 14.25 7.05
N SER A 193 -20.10 13.77 7.69
CA SER A 193 -20.06 13.40 9.11
C SER A 193 -19.10 12.22 9.39
N TRP A 194 -18.42 11.75 8.34
CA TRP A 194 -17.45 10.68 8.28
C TRP A 194 -16.01 11.21 8.20
N ASP A 195 -15.80 12.50 8.49
CA ASP A 195 -14.49 13.19 8.64
C ASP A 195 -13.62 12.63 9.79
N GLN A 196 -13.93 11.45 10.31
CA GLN A 196 -12.96 10.71 11.11
C GLN A 196 -11.92 10.21 10.11
N PRO A 197 -10.66 10.70 10.14
CA PRO A 197 -9.61 9.96 9.47
C PRO A 197 -9.69 8.53 10.00
N VAL A 198 -9.58 7.52 9.14
CA VAL A 198 -9.58 6.12 9.58
C VAL A 198 -8.52 5.92 10.68
N PHE A 199 -7.48 6.76 10.71
CA PHE A 199 -6.68 6.97 11.91
C PHE A 199 -6.31 8.43 12.15
N GLU A 200 -6.52 8.90 13.38
CA GLU A 200 -5.62 9.89 13.97
C GLU A 200 -4.19 9.35 13.80
N SER A 201 -3.35 10.05 13.06
CA SER A 201 -1.91 9.90 13.21
C SER A 201 -1.61 10.24 14.67
N ARG A 202 -1.63 9.24 15.54
CA ARG A 202 -0.88 9.31 16.78
C ARG A 202 0.57 9.39 16.32
N ASP A 203 1.02 10.62 16.08
CA ASP A 203 2.38 11.04 16.37
C ASP A 203 2.58 10.83 17.88
N GLY A 204 2.69 9.56 18.21
CA GLY A 204 3.06 9.03 19.50
C GLY A 204 4.44 8.47 19.29
N SER A 205 5.42 9.37 19.22
CA SER A 205 6.75 9.09 19.75
C SER A 205 6.64 8.75 21.24
N THR A 206 5.91 7.70 21.61
CA THR A 206 6.14 6.98 22.86
C THR A 206 7.33 6.05 22.64
N GLN A 207 8.45 6.61 22.18
CA GLN A 207 9.72 6.14 22.68
C GLN A 207 9.62 6.26 24.19
N PHE A 208 10.02 5.21 24.91
CA PHE A 208 10.02 5.18 26.37
C PHE A 208 10.84 6.36 26.93
N GLY A 209 10.21 7.51 27.07
CA GLY A 209 10.81 8.73 27.60
C GLY A 209 10.82 8.72 29.12
N TRP A 210 11.29 9.82 29.71
CA TRP A 210 11.30 10.04 31.16
C TRP A 210 9.97 9.72 31.90
N PRO A 211 8.76 9.91 31.31
CA PRO A 211 7.51 9.51 31.95
C PRO A 211 7.40 8.00 32.26
N TRP A 212 8.04 7.14 31.45
CA TRP A 212 8.07 5.69 31.70
C TRP A 212 8.93 5.33 32.90
N LEU A 213 10.10 5.97 33.02
CA LEU A 213 10.99 5.83 34.18
C LEU A 213 10.30 6.35 35.45
N LEU A 214 9.56 7.45 35.34
CA LEU A 214 8.78 8.01 36.44
C LEU A 214 7.68 7.03 36.90
N ALA A 215 6.99 6.36 35.97
CA ALA A 215 5.96 5.38 36.30
C ALA A 215 6.53 4.19 37.10
N TRP A 216 7.68 3.64 36.67
CA TRP A 216 8.39 2.60 37.43
C TRP A 216 8.88 3.09 38.79
N PHE A 217 9.37 4.33 38.85
CA PHE A 217 9.81 4.95 40.10
C PHE A 217 8.67 5.12 41.09
N VAL A 218 7.50 5.59 40.65
CA VAL A 218 6.30 5.75 41.49
C VAL A 218 5.81 4.40 42.01
N VAL A 219 5.74 3.38 41.14
CA VAL A 219 5.37 2.02 41.54
C VAL A 219 6.35 1.44 42.56
N GLY A 220 7.66 1.65 42.35
CA GLY A 220 8.70 1.25 43.30
C GLY A 220 8.59 1.97 44.65
N LEU A 221 8.32 3.29 44.63
CA LEU A 221 8.16 4.10 45.84
C LEU A 221 6.92 3.70 46.63
N MET A 222 5.80 3.40 45.96
CA MET A 222 4.60 2.85 46.61
C MET A 222 4.89 1.50 47.26
N PHE A 223 5.67 0.63 46.62
CA PHE A 223 6.04 -0.67 47.19
C PHE A 223 6.89 -0.52 48.45
N VAL A 224 7.92 0.34 48.40
CA VAL A 224 8.81 0.61 49.55
C VAL A 224 8.05 1.29 50.70
N ALA A 225 7.19 2.27 50.41
CA ALA A 225 6.34 2.91 51.40
C ALA A 225 5.35 1.91 52.03
N GLY A 226 4.77 1.02 51.23
CA GLY A 226 3.90 -0.05 51.70
C GLY A 226 4.64 -1.02 52.62
N LEU A 227 5.84 -1.43 52.24
CA LEU A 227 6.70 -2.30 53.05
C LEU A 227 7.05 -1.65 54.40
N GLY A 228 7.38 -0.35 54.41
CA GLY A 228 7.64 0.39 55.64
C GLY A 228 6.43 0.42 56.58
N LEU A 229 5.23 0.61 56.03
CA LEU A 229 3.98 0.62 56.81
C LEU A 229 3.63 -0.74 57.42
N VAL A 230 4.03 -1.85 56.80
CA VAL A 230 3.81 -3.20 57.34
C VAL A 230 4.48 -3.41 58.71
N PHE A 231 5.61 -2.74 58.95
CA PHE A 231 6.34 -2.80 60.23
C PHE A 231 5.90 -1.74 61.25
N THR A 232 4.83 -0.99 60.97
CA THR A 232 4.24 0.02 61.87
C THR A 232 2.89 -0.44 62.41
N GLU A 233 2.22 0.38 63.24
CA GLU A 233 0.88 0.08 63.76
C GLU A 233 -0.24 0.05 62.69
N ARG A 234 0.08 0.20 61.40
CA ARG A 234 -0.88 0.18 60.29
C ARG A 234 -0.57 -0.89 59.22
N PRO A 235 -0.52 -2.18 59.58
CA PRO A 235 -0.11 -3.24 58.65
C PRO A 235 -1.10 -3.44 57.49
N VAL A 236 -2.40 -3.22 57.73
CA VAL A 236 -3.45 -3.33 56.70
C VAL A 236 -3.24 -2.31 55.58
N ALA A 237 -2.87 -1.07 55.93
CA ALA A 237 -2.61 -0.01 54.96
C ALA A 237 -1.35 -0.32 54.12
N GLY A 238 -0.30 -0.88 54.75
CA GLY A 238 0.90 -1.32 54.04
C GLY A 238 0.63 -2.40 53.00
N ASN A 239 -0.14 -3.43 53.38
CA ASN A 239 -0.52 -4.52 52.48
C ASN A 239 -1.35 -4.04 51.27
N ILE A 240 -2.30 -3.12 51.48
CA ILE A 240 -3.10 -2.54 50.38
C ILE A 240 -2.20 -1.77 49.42
N LEU A 241 -1.26 -0.97 49.93
CA LEU A 241 -0.37 -0.15 49.11
C LEU A 241 0.59 -1.01 48.27
N MET A 242 1.12 -2.10 48.83
CA MET A 242 1.93 -3.07 48.10
C MET A 242 1.14 -3.82 47.03
N ALA A 243 -0.12 -4.18 47.31
CA ALA A 243 -1.00 -4.81 46.32
C ALA A 243 -1.27 -3.90 45.11
N LEU A 244 -1.52 -2.61 45.36
CA LEU A 244 -1.68 -1.61 44.30
C LEU A 244 -0.39 -1.42 43.49
N ALA A 245 0.78 -1.41 44.15
CA ALA A 245 2.07 -1.34 43.48
C ALA A 245 2.32 -2.57 42.58
N ASN A 246 1.98 -3.78 43.05
CA ASN A 246 2.09 -5.00 42.24
C ASN A 246 1.15 -4.99 41.03
N LEU A 247 -0.08 -4.52 41.18
CA LEU A 247 -1.00 -4.33 40.04
C LEU A 247 -0.47 -3.30 39.04
N GLY A 248 0.09 -2.19 39.54
CA GLY A 248 0.75 -1.17 38.70
C GLY A 248 1.95 -1.74 37.94
N CYS A 249 2.80 -2.52 38.60
CA CYS A 249 3.93 -3.24 38.00
C CYS A 249 3.46 -4.20 36.90
N GLY A 250 2.44 -5.02 37.18
CA GLY A 250 1.83 -5.91 36.20
C GLY A 250 1.27 -5.16 34.98
N GLY A 251 0.59 -4.04 35.21
CA GLY A 251 0.11 -3.15 34.15
C GLY A 251 1.23 -2.58 33.28
N LEU A 252 2.33 -2.13 33.88
CA LEU A 252 3.52 -1.65 33.17
C LEU A 252 4.17 -2.77 32.36
N ILE A 253 4.34 -3.98 32.91
CA ILE A 253 4.90 -5.12 32.17
C ILE A 253 4.02 -5.50 30.98
N LEU A 254 2.70 -5.58 31.16
CA LEU A 254 1.76 -5.86 30.08
C LEU A 254 1.80 -4.77 28.99
N PHE A 255 1.87 -3.49 29.38
CA PHE A 255 2.04 -2.39 28.45
C PHE A 255 3.36 -2.47 27.68
N TRP A 256 4.47 -2.80 28.35
CA TRP A 256 5.78 -2.99 27.72
C TRP A 256 5.78 -4.17 26.73
N LEU A 257 5.20 -5.31 27.11
CA LEU A 257 5.05 -6.46 26.22
C LEU A 257 4.18 -6.14 24.99
N ARG A 258 3.10 -5.37 25.18
CA ARG A 258 2.24 -4.90 24.08
C ARG A 258 3.00 -3.95 23.15
N GLN A 259 3.74 -2.98 23.70
CA GLN A 259 4.57 -2.05 22.93
C GLN A 259 5.66 -2.80 22.14
N ARG A 260 6.33 -3.78 22.76
CA ARG A 260 7.38 -4.57 22.11
C ARG A 260 6.87 -5.36 20.89
N ARG A 261 5.66 -5.90 20.97
CA ARG A 261 5.00 -6.56 19.82
C ARG A 261 4.67 -5.58 18.69
N LEU A 262 4.34 -4.33 19.01
CA LEU A 262 4.09 -3.32 17.97
C LEU A 262 5.39 -2.83 17.31
N THR A 263 6.49 -2.77 18.07
CA THR A 263 7.78 -2.31 17.53
C THR A 263 8.38 -3.28 16.51
N THR A 264 8.26 -4.59 16.69
CA THR A 264 8.89 -5.56 15.77
C THR A 264 8.09 -5.72 14.46
N ALA A 265 6.76 -5.62 14.50
CA ALA A 265 5.93 -5.49 13.29
C ALA A 265 6.38 -4.32 12.40
N ARG A 266 6.75 -3.18 13.02
CA ARG A 266 7.24 -1.98 12.33
C ARG A 266 8.64 -2.15 11.73
N GLU A 267 9.48 -3.01 12.30
CA GLU A 267 10.79 -3.33 11.69
C GLU A 267 10.62 -4.11 10.38
N LEU A 268 9.60 -4.97 10.29
CA LEU A 268 9.29 -5.75 9.08
C LEU A 268 8.57 -4.91 8.03
N TYR A 269 7.66 -4.01 8.45
CA TYR A 269 6.89 -3.12 7.58
C TYR A 269 6.86 -1.71 8.18
N PRO A 270 7.86 -0.86 7.88
CA PRO A 270 7.99 0.47 8.48
C PRO A 270 6.83 1.41 8.16
N GLU A 271 6.12 1.16 7.07
CA GLU A 271 4.91 1.84 6.62
C GLU A 271 3.62 1.41 7.36
N LEU A 272 3.65 0.41 8.26
CA LEU A 272 2.44 -0.01 8.97
C LEU A 272 2.01 1.02 10.04
N THR A 273 0.72 1.40 10.03
CA THR A 273 0.17 2.36 11.01
C THR A 273 -0.04 1.69 12.37
N PRO A 274 0.45 2.26 13.49
CA PRO A 274 0.37 1.64 14.81
C PRO A 274 -1.06 1.24 15.22
N GLY A 275 -1.26 -0.04 15.51
CA GLY A 275 -2.53 -0.58 15.99
C GLY A 275 -3.54 -0.92 14.89
N THR A 276 -3.13 -0.88 13.62
CA THR A 276 -4.02 -1.05 12.47
C THR A 276 -3.31 -1.84 11.37
N PRO A 277 -4.04 -2.59 10.54
CA PRO A 277 -3.45 -3.25 9.38
C PRO A 277 -3.20 -2.34 8.18
N TYR A 278 -3.62 -1.07 8.24
CA TYR A 278 -3.48 -0.11 7.14
C TYR A 278 -2.10 0.54 7.16
N ARG A 279 -1.58 0.84 5.97
CA ARG A 279 -0.24 1.42 5.78
C ARG A 279 -0.30 2.90 5.45
N THR A 280 0.61 3.66 6.05
CA THR A 280 0.82 5.08 5.81
C THR A 280 2.31 5.35 5.69
N ALA A 281 2.72 6.11 4.68
CA ALA A 281 4.12 6.45 4.49
C ALA A 281 4.33 7.85 3.93
N THR A 282 5.55 8.36 4.09
CA THR A 282 5.97 9.63 3.49
C THR A 282 6.30 9.42 2.01
N ALA A 283 5.54 10.08 1.14
CA ALA A 283 5.63 10.06 -0.31
C ALA A 283 6.70 11.04 -0.86
N GLU A 284 7.93 10.94 -0.36
CA GLU A 284 9.04 11.82 -0.74
C GLU A 284 10.11 11.13 -1.58
N LEU A 285 10.69 11.87 -2.53
CA LEU A 285 11.82 11.39 -3.31
C LEU A 285 13.07 11.36 -2.44
N THR A 286 13.55 10.15 -2.15
CA THR A 286 14.80 9.97 -1.41
C THR A 286 16.00 9.97 -2.37
N PRO A 287 17.19 10.44 -1.92
CA PRO A 287 18.40 10.33 -2.72
C PRO A 287 18.72 8.89 -3.10
N GLY A 288 18.45 7.93 -2.20
CA GLY A 288 18.63 6.49 -2.47
C GLY A 288 17.81 6.03 -3.66
N PHE A 289 16.52 6.39 -3.69
CA PHE A 289 15.62 6.02 -4.79
C PHE A 289 16.06 6.63 -6.12
N VAL A 290 16.45 7.91 -6.15
CA VAL A 290 16.92 8.55 -7.40
C VAL A 290 18.23 7.91 -7.91
N ASN A 291 19.14 7.53 -7.01
CA ASN A 291 20.36 6.81 -7.37
C ASN A 291 20.08 5.39 -7.91
N GLU A 292 19.07 4.71 -7.36
CA GLU A 292 18.62 3.40 -7.86
C GLU A 292 18.13 3.53 -9.31
N LEU A 293 17.32 4.54 -9.63
CA LEU A 293 16.85 4.79 -11.00
C LEU A 293 18.01 5.05 -11.97
N ALA A 294 19.01 5.81 -11.56
CA ALA A 294 20.22 6.03 -12.35
C ALA A 294 20.97 4.72 -12.63
N SER A 295 21.02 3.83 -11.64
CA SER A 295 21.67 2.53 -11.73
C SER A 295 20.90 1.58 -12.66
N LEU A 296 19.57 1.53 -12.54
CA LEU A 296 18.68 0.80 -13.44
C LEU A 296 18.81 1.27 -14.89
N ALA A 297 18.82 2.59 -15.11
CA ALA A 297 19.00 3.15 -16.46
C ALA A 297 20.35 2.74 -17.07
N THR A 298 21.41 2.72 -16.27
CA THR A 298 22.75 2.31 -16.71
C THR A 298 22.80 0.82 -17.05
N ALA A 299 22.22 -0.03 -16.19
CA ALA A 299 22.15 -1.46 -16.43
C ALA A 299 21.35 -1.78 -17.71
N LEU A 300 20.19 -1.15 -17.87
CA LEU A 300 19.32 -1.34 -19.03
C LEU A 300 19.94 -0.79 -20.32
N GLN A 301 20.63 0.35 -20.26
CA GLN A 301 21.41 0.88 -21.39
C GLN A 301 22.45 -0.13 -21.87
N ARG A 302 23.20 -0.74 -20.95
CA ARG A 302 24.22 -1.74 -21.30
C ARG A 302 23.60 -2.92 -22.03
N THR A 303 22.51 -3.48 -21.50
CA THR A 303 21.77 -4.56 -22.16
C THR A 303 21.26 -4.15 -23.54
N ALA A 304 20.71 -2.94 -23.67
CA ALA A 304 20.21 -2.43 -24.95
C ALA A 304 21.31 -2.30 -26.02
N LEU A 305 22.54 -1.93 -25.63
CA LEU A 305 23.68 -1.89 -26.52
C LEU A 305 24.18 -3.29 -26.89
N ASP A 306 24.33 -4.17 -25.90
CA ASP A 306 24.82 -5.54 -26.07
C ASP A 306 23.89 -6.36 -27.01
N ASP A 307 22.58 -6.16 -26.87
CA ASP A 307 21.55 -6.85 -27.67
C ASP A 307 21.15 -6.09 -28.95
N GLY A 308 21.70 -4.89 -29.19
CA GLY A 308 21.42 -4.09 -30.40
C GLY A 308 19.98 -3.60 -30.53
N TRP A 309 19.36 -3.13 -29.44
CA TRP A 309 17.98 -2.63 -29.44
C TRP A 309 17.84 -1.34 -30.26
N SER A 310 16.67 -1.16 -30.91
CA SER A 310 16.32 0.08 -31.60
C SER A 310 15.82 1.12 -30.59
N ILE A 311 16.68 2.05 -30.21
CA ILE A 311 16.44 3.09 -29.20
C ILE A 311 16.68 4.48 -29.82
N ASP A 312 15.87 5.47 -29.42
CA ASP A 312 16.18 6.89 -29.63
C ASP A 312 17.31 7.33 -28.69
N TRP A 313 18.54 6.99 -29.08
CA TRP A 313 19.75 7.30 -28.31
C TRP A 313 19.93 8.80 -28.02
N PRO A 314 19.72 9.73 -28.98
CA PRO A 314 19.77 11.15 -28.69
C PRO A 314 18.82 11.60 -27.57
N GLN A 315 17.58 11.10 -27.59
CA GLN A 315 16.61 11.41 -26.54
C GLN A 315 17.04 10.83 -25.18
N PHE A 316 17.53 9.59 -25.17
CA PHE A 316 18.06 8.95 -23.97
C PHE A 316 19.25 9.72 -23.38
N GLU A 317 20.26 10.04 -24.19
CA GLU A 317 21.49 10.72 -23.75
C GLU A 317 21.20 12.11 -23.19
N SER A 318 20.29 12.85 -23.84
CA SER A 318 19.84 14.16 -23.37
C SER A 318 19.17 14.06 -22.00
N ALA A 319 18.23 13.12 -21.83
CA ALA A 319 17.52 12.93 -20.56
C ALA A 319 18.47 12.43 -19.45
N TYR A 320 19.32 11.45 -19.76
CA TYR A 320 20.22 10.84 -18.79
C TYR A 320 21.33 11.79 -18.32
N SER A 321 21.90 12.60 -19.22
CA SER A 321 22.86 13.64 -18.86
C SER A 321 22.25 14.74 -17.99
N ALA A 322 21.04 15.21 -18.32
CA ALA A 322 20.30 16.14 -17.48
C ALA A 322 20.03 15.56 -16.08
N GLY A 323 19.67 14.28 -16.00
CA GLY A 323 19.49 13.56 -14.74
C GLY A 323 20.75 13.56 -13.87
N LYS A 324 21.92 13.28 -14.47
CA LYS A 324 23.22 13.35 -13.78
C LYS A 324 23.52 14.75 -13.24
N THR A 325 23.30 15.78 -14.06
CA THR A 325 23.52 17.17 -13.66
C THR A 325 22.63 17.56 -12.48
N HIS A 326 21.32 17.31 -12.57
CA HIS A 326 20.38 17.61 -11.47
C HIS A 326 20.72 16.84 -10.19
N LEU A 327 21.12 15.56 -10.31
CA LEU A 327 21.52 14.75 -9.16
C LEU A 327 22.77 15.33 -8.48
N ALA A 328 23.78 15.74 -9.25
CA ALA A 328 24.98 16.40 -8.74
C ALA A 328 24.66 17.73 -8.03
N SER A 329 23.66 18.48 -8.54
CA SER A 329 23.16 19.72 -7.95
C SER A 329 22.14 19.51 -6.82
N LYS A 330 21.87 18.27 -6.39
CA LYS A 330 20.88 17.91 -5.35
C LYS A 330 19.43 18.34 -5.68
N GLN A 331 19.11 18.50 -6.96
CA GLN A 331 17.76 18.79 -7.45
C GLN A 331 17.01 17.47 -7.70
N PHE A 332 16.56 16.80 -6.64
CA PHE A 332 16.05 15.42 -6.71
C PHE A 332 14.79 15.26 -7.57
N VAL A 333 13.88 16.24 -7.55
CA VAL A 333 12.65 16.20 -8.36
C VAL A 333 12.98 16.23 -9.85
N ASP A 334 13.86 17.14 -10.26
CA ASP A 334 14.24 17.28 -11.66
C ASP A 334 15.18 16.17 -12.12
N ALA A 335 16.02 15.65 -11.23
CA ALA A 335 16.80 14.43 -11.47
C ALA A 335 15.88 13.24 -11.73
N PHE A 336 14.88 13.04 -10.87
CA PHE A 336 13.90 11.97 -11.01
C PHE A 336 13.13 12.09 -12.34
N ARG A 337 12.63 13.28 -12.70
CA ARG A 337 11.92 13.48 -13.99
C ARG A 337 12.80 13.13 -15.19
N SER A 338 14.06 13.54 -15.16
CA SER A 338 15.03 13.23 -16.21
C SER A 338 15.31 11.73 -16.31
N TYR A 339 15.51 11.04 -15.18
CA TYR A 339 15.73 9.59 -15.18
C TYR A 339 14.48 8.79 -15.56
N ALA A 340 13.28 9.22 -15.14
CA ALA A 340 12.03 8.61 -15.56
C ALA A 340 11.86 8.68 -17.08
N LYS A 341 12.20 9.83 -17.69
CA LYS A 341 12.20 9.99 -19.15
C LYS A 341 13.23 9.09 -19.82
N ALA A 342 14.46 9.01 -19.30
CA ALA A 342 15.50 8.14 -19.84
C ALA A 342 15.10 6.65 -19.79
N LEU A 343 14.53 6.21 -18.66
CA LEU A 343 14.02 4.86 -18.50
C LEU A 343 12.86 4.55 -19.44
N GLN A 344 11.95 5.51 -19.65
CA GLN A 344 10.85 5.33 -20.59
C GLN A 344 11.36 5.03 -22.01
N VAL A 345 12.36 5.78 -22.49
CA VAL A 345 12.96 5.58 -23.83
C VAL A 345 13.55 4.18 -23.96
N LEU A 346 14.27 3.70 -22.94
CA LEU A 346 14.83 2.34 -22.93
C LEU A 346 13.72 1.27 -22.89
N MET A 347 12.68 1.48 -22.09
CA MET A 347 11.56 0.55 -21.96
C MET A 347 10.72 0.45 -23.24
N GLU A 348 10.61 1.54 -24.01
CA GLU A 348 10.00 1.49 -25.35
C GLU A 348 10.75 0.52 -26.28
N GLY A 349 12.08 0.48 -26.19
CA GLY A 349 12.90 -0.53 -26.86
C GLY A 349 12.64 -1.96 -26.38
N VAL A 350 12.55 -2.18 -25.06
CA VAL A 350 12.19 -3.49 -24.48
C VAL A 350 10.86 -3.98 -25.08
N HIS A 351 9.85 -3.12 -25.13
CA HIS A 351 8.54 -3.47 -25.68
C HIS A 351 8.60 -3.78 -27.17
N GLN A 352 9.43 -3.08 -27.95
CA GLN A 352 9.63 -3.40 -29.37
C GLN A 352 10.27 -4.77 -29.54
N VAL A 353 11.34 -5.08 -28.80
CA VAL A 353 12.02 -6.38 -28.86
C VAL A 353 11.08 -7.51 -28.44
N ARG A 354 10.30 -7.34 -27.37
CA ARG A 354 9.29 -8.32 -26.95
C ARG A 354 8.26 -8.58 -28.04
N ARG A 355 7.70 -7.52 -28.65
CA ARG A 355 6.73 -7.66 -29.75
C ARG A 355 7.31 -8.41 -30.96
N GLN A 356 8.57 -8.13 -31.32
CA GLN A 356 9.24 -8.84 -32.40
C GLN A 356 9.41 -10.34 -32.07
N ARG A 357 9.86 -10.67 -30.86
CA ARG A 357 9.98 -12.06 -30.40
C ARG A 357 8.64 -12.78 -30.40
N ASP A 358 7.59 -12.16 -29.88
CA ASP A 358 6.23 -12.74 -29.86
C ASP A 358 5.69 -12.95 -31.28
N HIS A 359 5.96 -12.01 -32.20
CA HIS A 359 5.59 -12.15 -33.59
C HIS A 359 6.30 -13.32 -34.26
N VAL A 360 7.61 -13.47 -34.03
CA VAL A 360 8.40 -14.62 -34.53
C VAL A 360 7.89 -15.93 -33.95
N LEU A 361 7.57 -16.00 -32.66
CA LEU A 361 7.01 -17.20 -32.03
C LEU A 361 5.63 -17.58 -32.58
N LYS A 362 4.75 -16.59 -32.80
CA LYS A 362 3.37 -16.83 -33.29
C LYS A 362 3.30 -17.15 -34.78
N TRP A 363 4.20 -16.58 -35.60
CA TRP A 363 4.09 -16.63 -37.06
C TRP A 363 5.32 -17.18 -37.78
N GLY A 364 6.49 -17.20 -37.14
CA GLY A 364 7.75 -17.67 -37.73
C GLY A 364 7.83 -19.19 -37.93
N ALA A 365 7.03 -19.98 -37.20
CA ALA A 365 6.98 -21.44 -37.37
C ALA A 365 6.17 -21.91 -38.60
N ARG A 366 5.58 -21.00 -39.40
CA ARG A 366 4.80 -21.35 -40.61
C ARG A 366 5.58 -21.27 -41.92
N ALA A 367 6.89 -21.05 -41.86
CA ALA A 367 7.75 -20.99 -43.04
C ALA A 367 8.76 -22.15 -43.04
N ALA A 368 8.26 -23.37 -43.20
CA ALA A 368 9.00 -24.44 -43.86
C ALA A 368 8.08 -24.97 -44.97
N PRO A 369 8.27 -24.60 -46.24
CA PRO A 369 7.73 -25.37 -47.34
C PRO A 369 8.51 -26.69 -47.41
N ASP A 370 7.79 -27.79 -47.61
CA ASP A 370 8.36 -29.08 -47.99
C ASP A 370 9.30 -28.91 -49.21
N GLU A 371 10.57 -29.29 -49.05
CA GLU A 371 11.45 -29.72 -50.15
C GLU A 371 12.05 -31.09 -49.84
#